data_AF-A0A257M207-F1
#
_entry.id   AF-A0A257M207-F1
#
_cell.length_a   1.000
_cell.length_b   1.000
_cell.length_c   1.000
_cell.angle_alpha   90.00
_cell.angle_beta   90.00
_cell.angle_gamma   90.00
#
_symmetry.space_group_name_H-M   'P 1'
#
loop_
_entity.id
_entity.type
_entity.pdbx_description
1 polymer ?
#
loop_
_entity_poly.entity_id
_entity_poly.type
_entity_poly.pdbx_seq_one_letter_code
_entity_poly.pdbx_strand_id
1 'polypeptide(L)'
;MKLRFSSSPAFVCICFASLYSVAHGATFQYWNPGGTGGDGIWGTSPGEKNWNAVPGAPAGNTAWPDTTDDVAVFQDLTGGVVTLSEPLQAAGIIQNGANYSINAGLITLVPDMAAASPFVKVLGGSLTIDSVIAGNNGLIKDGVGTLALTGSSTYNGSTQIKSGSLHLAGSLTSSSVSITSGASLLDQNGGLSTTATLTNAGSLTLNTNDTIASYISNGGTLTAGAGTLFSTSAALNNGSSVAGLLNTTTLTSNGTVLLSGTATAGSTSIQSGTLTLSGALISDVVGIATGASLLDQNGG
;
A
#
# COMPACT_ATOMS: atom_id res chain seq x y z
N MET A 1 -49.67 -22.68 -16.64
CA MET A 1 -48.45 -23.31 -16.09
C MET A 1 -47.44 -22.19 -15.84
N LYS A 2 -47.24 -21.82 -14.58
CA LYS A 2 -46.43 -20.65 -14.17
C LYS A 2 -44.98 -21.11 -14.03
N LEU A 3 -44.09 -20.72 -14.94
CA LEU A 3 -42.65 -20.98 -14.83
C LEU A 3 -42.06 -20.02 -13.79
N ARG A 4 -41.55 -20.57 -12.68
CA ARG A 4 -40.72 -19.82 -11.72
C ARG A 4 -39.26 -19.98 -12.15
N PHE A 5 -38.58 -18.88 -12.45
CA PHE A 5 -37.12 -18.86 -12.51
C PHE A 5 -36.57 -18.81 -11.08
N SER A 6 -35.85 -19.85 -10.69
CA SER A 6 -35.05 -19.89 -9.46
C SER A 6 -33.68 -19.30 -9.80
N SER A 7 -33.39 -18.10 -9.32
CA SER A 7 -32.04 -17.53 -9.36
C SER A 7 -31.20 -18.15 -8.23
N SER A 8 -30.42 -19.19 -8.54
CA SER A 8 -29.35 -19.63 -7.64
C SER A 8 -28.17 -18.66 -7.73
N PRO A 9 -27.65 -18.14 -6.60
CA PRO A 9 -26.42 -17.38 -6.57
C PRO A 9 -25.25 -18.37 -6.44
N ALA A 10 -24.95 -19.09 -7.50
CA ALA A 10 -23.77 -19.93 -7.56
C ALA A 10 -23.24 -19.85 -8.99
N PHE A 11 -21.94 -19.67 -9.14
CA PHE A 11 -21.22 -19.47 -10.41
C PHE A 11 -21.16 -18.03 -10.94
N VAL A 12 -20.69 -17.12 -10.09
CA VAL A 12 -19.76 -16.06 -10.54
C VAL A 12 -18.45 -16.25 -9.77
N CYS A 13 -17.87 -17.45 -9.84
CA CYS A 13 -16.45 -17.63 -9.57
C CYS A 13 -15.77 -17.51 -10.95
N ILE A 14 -15.79 -16.29 -11.50
CA ILE A 14 -15.14 -16.02 -12.78
C ILE A 14 -13.64 -16.21 -12.57
N CYS A 15 -13.09 -17.04 -13.44
CA CYS A 15 -11.69 -17.36 -13.66
C CYS A 15 -10.81 -16.10 -13.78
N PHE A 16 -10.37 -15.53 -12.65
CA PHE A 16 -9.49 -14.34 -12.61
C PHE A 16 -8.01 -14.67 -12.36
N ALA A 17 -7.66 -15.93 -12.09
CA ALA A 17 -6.26 -16.36 -12.09
C ALA A 17 -5.61 -16.25 -13.49
N SER A 18 -6.40 -16.17 -14.56
CA SER A 18 -5.92 -16.14 -15.96
C SER A 18 -5.36 -14.80 -16.44
N LEU A 19 -5.30 -13.76 -15.61
CA LEU A 19 -4.72 -12.46 -15.98
C LEU A 19 -3.36 -12.18 -15.31
N TYR A 20 -2.81 -13.13 -14.55
CA TYR A 20 -1.42 -13.06 -14.09
C TYR A 20 -0.55 -14.00 -14.91
N SER A 21 0.22 -13.43 -15.83
CA SER A 21 1.51 -14.00 -16.18
C SER A 21 2.46 -13.74 -15.00
N VAL A 22 2.29 -14.48 -13.90
CA VAL A 22 3.47 -14.81 -13.08
C VAL A 22 4.39 -15.57 -14.02
N ALA A 23 5.58 -15.04 -14.23
CA ALA A 23 6.52 -15.60 -15.16
C ALA A 23 6.98 -16.96 -14.61
N HIS A 24 6.31 -18.03 -15.03
CA HIS A 24 6.78 -19.41 -15.02
C HIS A 24 7.20 -19.96 -13.64
N GLY A 25 6.29 -20.64 -12.94
CA GLY A 25 6.66 -21.59 -11.86
C GLY A 25 5.92 -21.41 -10.53
N ALA A 26 5.47 -20.20 -10.19
CA ALA A 26 4.81 -19.90 -8.92
C ALA A 26 3.65 -20.86 -8.62
N THR A 27 3.68 -21.52 -7.46
CA THR A 27 2.59 -22.40 -7.04
C THR A 27 1.57 -21.60 -6.22
N PHE A 28 0.35 -21.53 -6.73
CA PHE A 28 -0.76 -20.92 -6.00
C PHE A 28 -1.29 -21.91 -4.97
N GLN A 29 -1.30 -21.49 -3.72
CA GLN A 29 -1.89 -22.22 -2.62
C GLN A 29 -3.12 -21.47 -2.13
N TYR A 30 -4.27 -22.13 -2.18
CA TYR A 30 -5.56 -21.57 -1.85
C TYR A 30 -5.91 -21.87 -0.39
N TRP A 31 -6.18 -20.83 0.38
CA TRP A 31 -6.63 -20.94 1.75
C TRP A 31 -7.99 -21.62 1.80
N ASN A 32 -8.11 -22.70 2.57
CA ASN A 32 -9.36 -23.44 2.68
C ASN A 32 -9.50 -24.27 3.97
N PRO A 33 -9.27 -23.72 5.17
CA PRO A 33 -9.53 -24.43 6.43
C PRO A 33 -10.96 -24.97 6.45
N GLY A 34 -11.11 -26.22 6.87
CA GLY A 34 -12.42 -26.90 6.95
C GLY A 34 -13.17 -27.08 5.62
N GLY A 35 -12.55 -26.75 4.48
CA GLY A 35 -13.18 -26.82 3.15
C GLY A 35 -14.02 -25.61 2.78
N THR A 36 -14.08 -24.58 3.63
CA THR A 36 -14.93 -23.39 3.44
C THR A 36 -14.23 -22.04 3.59
N GLY A 37 -12.94 -22.01 3.94
CA GLY A 37 -12.27 -20.78 4.36
C GLY A 37 -12.50 -20.43 5.83
N GLY A 38 -12.10 -19.23 6.22
CA GLY A 38 -12.22 -18.70 7.59
C GLY A 38 -10.95 -18.80 8.41
N ASP A 39 -11.11 -18.97 9.72
CA ASP A 39 -9.99 -18.99 10.65
C ASP A 39 -9.09 -20.24 10.48
N GLY A 40 -7.78 -20.08 10.71
CA GLY A 40 -6.86 -21.20 10.65
C GLY A 40 -5.40 -20.85 10.89
N ILE A 41 -4.57 -21.88 10.91
CA ILE A 41 -3.12 -21.78 11.08
C ILE A 41 -2.45 -21.82 9.71
N TRP A 42 -1.56 -20.87 9.44
CA TRP A 42 -0.62 -20.93 8.33
C TRP A 42 0.71 -21.45 8.86
N GLY A 43 1.09 -22.65 8.45
CA GLY A 43 2.38 -23.23 8.77
C GLY A 43 2.70 -24.47 7.94
N THR A 44 3.87 -25.05 8.20
CA THR A 44 4.47 -26.15 7.43
C THR A 44 4.27 -27.51 8.10
N SER A 45 3.81 -27.53 9.35
CA SER A 45 3.65 -28.78 10.09
C SER A 45 2.60 -29.68 9.45
N PRO A 46 2.81 -31.01 9.36
CA PRO A 46 1.87 -31.93 8.69
C PRO A 46 0.43 -31.92 9.24
N GLY A 47 0.20 -31.41 10.45
CA GLY A 47 -1.13 -31.23 11.04
C GLY A 47 -1.85 -29.93 10.65
N GLU A 48 -1.13 -28.94 10.12
CA GLU A 48 -1.61 -27.58 9.83
C GLU A 48 -2.15 -27.48 8.39
N LYS A 49 -3.09 -28.36 8.05
CA LYS A 49 -3.58 -28.56 6.69
C LYS A 49 -4.68 -27.58 6.28
N ASN A 50 -4.30 -26.34 5.98
CA ASN A 50 -5.24 -25.28 5.58
C ASN A 50 -5.07 -24.77 4.15
N TRP A 51 -4.14 -25.35 3.37
CA TRP A 51 -3.83 -24.93 1.99
C TRP A 51 -4.23 -25.99 0.97
N ASN A 52 -4.61 -25.58 -0.23
CA ASN A 52 -4.92 -26.48 -1.33
C ASN A 52 -4.32 -25.98 -2.65
N ALA A 53 -3.80 -26.86 -3.51
CA ALA A 53 -3.32 -26.47 -4.84
C ALA A 53 -4.46 -26.20 -5.84
N VAL A 54 -5.68 -26.61 -5.51
CA VAL A 54 -6.88 -26.45 -6.36
C VAL A 54 -7.86 -25.48 -5.67
N PRO A 55 -8.30 -24.41 -6.35
CA PRO A 55 -9.22 -23.45 -5.76
C PRO A 55 -10.56 -24.10 -5.38
N GLY A 56 -10.98 -23.91 -4.13
CA GLY A 56 -12.28 -24.36 -3.61
C GLY A 56 -12.43 -25.86 -3.41
N ALA A 57 -11.34 -26.65 -3.46
CA ALA A 57 -11.42 -28.09 -3.29
C ALA A 57 -11.82 -28.47 -1.85
N PRO A 58 -12.87 -29.29 -1.65
CA PRO A 58 -13.46 -29.56 -0.33
C PRO A 58 -12.62 -30.48 0.58
N ALA A 59 -11.56 -31.08 0.03
CA ALA A 59 -10.66 -31.99 0.74
C ALA A 59 -9.27 -31.98 0.08
N GLY A 60 -8.32 -32.64 0.73
CA GLY A 60 -6.94 -32.77 0.22
C GLY A 60 -6.03 -31.62 0.62
N ASN A 61 -6.39 -30.87 1.67
CA ASN A 61 -5.54 -29.80 2.16
C ASN A 61 -4.17 -30.31 2.60
N THR A 62 -3.16 -29.48 2.36
CA THR A 62 -1.77 -29.68 2.75
C THR A 62 -1.33 -28.55 3.68
N ALA A 63 -0.17 -28.75 4.31
CA ALA A 63 0.55 -27.66 4.95
C ALA A 63 1.10 -26.70 3.87
N TRP A 64 1.54 -25.52 4.30
CA TRP A 64 2.23 -24.57 3.43
C TRP A 64 3.52 -25.20 2.90
N PRO A 65 3.83 -25.12 1.59
CA PRO A 65 5.05 -25.74 1.05
C PRO A 65 6.34 -25.02 1.48
N ASP A 66 6.26 -23.72 1.73
CA ASP A 66 7.37 -22.84 2.14
C ASP A 66 8.55 -22.78 1.16
N THR A 67 8.23 -22.77 -0.13
CA THR A 67 9.22 -22.54 -1.19
C THR A 67 9.27 -21.07 -1.59
N THR A 68 10.31 -20.69 -2.32
CA THR A 68 10.60 -19.28 -2.66
C THR A 68 9.61 -18.65 -3.65
N ASP A 69 8.73 -19.44 -4.24
CA ASP A 69 7.82 -19.09 -5.33
C ASP A 69 6.34 -19.30 -4.98
N ASP A 70 6.04 -19.67 -3.73
CA ASP A 70 4.67 -19.90 -3.30
C ASP A 70 3.87 -18.60 -3.16
N VAL A 71 2.64 -18.63 -3.67
CA VAL A 71 1.69 -17.52 -3.58
C VAL A 71 0.46 -17.94 -2.82
N ALA A 72 0.17 -17.24 -1.72
CA ALA A 72 -1.00 -17.49 -0.90
C ALA A 72 -2.23 -16.80 -1.50
N VAL A 73 -3.33 -17.53 -1.62
CA VAL A 73 -4.58 -17.03 -2.21
C VAL A 73 -5.73 -17.21 -1.23
N PHE A 74 -6.23 -16.10 -0.71
CA PHE A 74 -7.44 -16.00 0.10
C PHE A 74 -8.59 -15.59 -0.80
N GLN A 75 -9.51 -16.50 -1.11
CA GLN A 75 -10.54 -16.26 -2.13
C GLN A 75 -11.95 -16.73 -1.76
N ASP A 76 -12.10 -17.30 -0.58
CA ASP A 76 -13.40 -17.72 -0.10
C ASP A 76 -14.27 -16.51 0.33
N LEU A 77 -15.53 -16.82 0.62
CA LEU A 77 -16.53 -15.85 1.06
C LEU A 77 -16.55 -15.70 2.59
N THR A 78 -15.75 -16.48 3.31
CA THR A 78 -15.74 -16.55 4.78
C THR A 78 -14.45 -15.93 5.27
N GLY A 79 -14.45 -14.62 5.48
CA GLY A 79 -13.28 -13.92 6.03
C GLY A 79 -12.86 -14.51 7.38
N GLY A 80 -11.62 -14.29 7.77
CA GLY A 80 -11.11 -14.90 9.00
C GLY A 80 -9.73 -14.44 9.44
N VAL A 81 -9.26 -15.08 10.49
CA VAL A 81 -7.96 -14.86 11.11
C VAL A 81 -7.02 -16.00 10.75
N VAL A 82 -5.89 -15.64 10.18
CA VAL A 82 -4.82 -16.53 9.74
C VAL A 82 -3.64 -16.33 10.67
N THR A 83 -3.35 -17.33 11.50
CA THR A 83 -2.25 -17.25 12.47
C THR A 83 -1.02 -17.96 11.94
N LEU A 84 0.10 -17.25 11.83
CA LEU A 84 1.38 -17.85 11.46
C LEU A 84 1.89 -18.68 12.65
N SER A 85 2.14 -19.98 12.47
CA SER A 85 2.68 -20.85 13.53
C SER A 85 4.19 -20.76 13.68
N GLU A 86 4.89 -20.31 12.64
CA GLU A 86 6.34 -20.20 12.54
C GLU A 86 6.74 -19.09 11.55
N PRO A 87 8.03 -18.72 11.44
CA PRO A 87 8.51 -17.88 10.35
C PRO A 87 8.30 -18.57 9.00
N LEU A 88 7.69 -17.86 8.04
CA LEU A 88 7.34 -18.39 6.73
C LEU A 88 7.86 -17.52 5.59
N GLN A 89 7.88 -18.06 4.38
CA GLN A 89 8.21 -17.38 3.14
C GLN A 89 7.03 -17.38 2.18
N ALA A 90 6.87 -16.28 1.44
CA ALA A 90 5.93 -16.19 0.34
C ALA A 90 6.42 -15.22 -0.74
N ALA A 91 6.19 -15.57 -2.01
CA ALA A 91 6.43 -14.68 -3.14
C ALA A 91 5.32 -13.62 -3.30
N GLY A 92 4.12 -13.95 -2.84
CA GLY A 92 3.04 -12.99 -2.81
C GLY A 92 1.81 -13.47 -2.06
N ILE A 93 0.90 -12.53 -1.81
CA ILE A 93 -0.41 -12.78 -1.22
C ILE A 93 -1.48 -12.16 -2.12
N ILE A 94 -2.51 -12.94 -2.44
CA ILE A 94 -3.70 -12.50 -3.14
C ILE A 94 -4.88 -12.63 -2.18
N GLN A 95 -5.62 -11.55 -1.97
CA GLN A 95 -6.91 -11.57 -1.33
C GLN A 95 -7.99 -11.20 -2.35
N ASN A 96 -9.06 -11.98 -2.39
CA ASN A 96 -10.15 -11.86 -3.36
C ASN A 96 -11.48 -12.31 -2.75
N GLY A 97 -12.15 -11.45 -1.99
CA GLY A 97 -13.44 -11.79 -1.41
C GLY A 97 -13.61 -11.16 -0.04
N ALA A 98 -13.90 -11.98 0.96
CA ALA A 98 -14.08 -11.53 2.33
C ALA A 98 -12.77 -11.05 2.97
N ASN A 99 -12.89 -10.31 4.06
CA ASN A 99 -11.76 -9.68 4.74
C ASN A 99 -10.96 -10.71 5.54
N TYR A 100 -9.64 -10.61 5.45
CA TYR A 100 -8.73 -11.49 6.18
C TYR A 100 -7.78 -10.69 7.07
N SER A 101 -7.39 -11.27 8.19
CA SER A 101 -6.31 -10.78 9.04
C SER A 101 -5.24 -11.86 9.18
N ILE A 102 -4.02 -11.57 8.76
CA ILE A 102 -2.85 -12.40 9.04
C ILE A 102 -2.21 -11.85 10.32
N ASN A 103 -1.98 -12.69 11.32
CA ASN A 103 -1.42 -12.27 12.61
C ASN A 103 -0.36 -13.24 13.13
N ALA A 104 0.36 -12.76 14.16
CA ALA A 104 1.48 -13.44 14.79
C ALA A 104 2.66 -13.73 13.85
N GLY A 105 3.81 -14.06 14.42
CA GLY A 105 4.96 -14.54 13.66
C GLY A 105 5.54 -13.54 12.66
N LEU A 106 6.27 -14.11 11.70
CA LEU A 106 7.05 -13.40 10.69
C LEU A 106 6.79 -14.01 9.32
N ILE A 107 6.55 -13.17 8.32
CA ILE A 107 6.53 -13.57 6.92
C ILE A 107 7.67 -12.85 6.18
N THR A 108 8.54 -13.63 5.54
CA THR A 108 9.59 -13.11 4.67
C THR A 108 9.06 -13.06 3.25
N LEU A 109 8.97 -11.85 2.69
CA LEU A 109 8.59 -11.68 1.30
C LEU A 109 9.81 -11.86 0.40
N VAL A 110 9.80 -12.95 -0.35
CA VAL A 110 10.87 -13.37 -1.26
C VAL A 110 10.48 -13.02 -2.70
N PRO A 111 11.45 -12.76 -3.59
CA PRO A 111 11.13 -12.52 -4.98
C PRO A 111 10.72 -13.85 -5.62
N ASP A 112 9.76 -13.81 -6.54
CA ASP A 112 9.53 -14.93 -7.46
C ASP A 112 10.84 -15.21 -8.24
N MET A 113 11.04 -16.45 -8.70
CA MET A 113 12.22 -16.90 -9.46
C MET A 113 12.49 -16.06 -10.74
N ALA A 114 11.53 -15.25 -11.18
CA ALA A 114 11.69 -14.24 -12.22
C ALA A 114 12.25 -12.88 -11.73
N ALA A 115 12.73 -12.77 -10.48
CA ALA A 115 13.22 -11.55 -9.84
C ALA A 115 12.18 -10.40 -9.77
N ALA A 116 10.88 -10.73 -9.79
CA ALA A 116 9.84 -9.75 -9.53
C ALA A 116 9.83 -9.39 -8.04
N SER A 117 9.61 -8.10 -7.72
CA SER A 117 9.39 -7.71 -6.33
C SER A 117 8.17 -8.45 -5.77
N PRO A 118 8.21 -8.90 -4.50
CA PRO A 118 7.07 -9.54 -3.89
C PRO A 118 5.86 -8.61 -3.89
N PHE A 119 4.66 -9.20 -3.87
CA PHE A 119 3.44 -8.44 -4.00
C PHE A 119 2.37 -8.85 -2.99
N VAL A 120 1.52 -7.89 -2.67
CA VAL A 120 0.25 -8.14 -2.01
C VAL A 120 -0.84 -7.53 -2.88
N LYS A 121 -1.72 -8.38 -3.41
CA LYS A 121 -2.85 -7.95 -4.25
C LYS A 121 -4.16 -8.13 -3.51
N VAL A 122 -4.86 -7.03 -3.28
CA VAL A 122 -6.17 -7.02 -2.64
C VAL A 122 -7.21 -6.67 -3.70
N LEU A 123 -7.89 -7.67 -4.25
CA LEU A 123 -8.84 -7.51 -5.35
C LEU A 123 -10.18 -6.91 -4.91
N GLY A 124 -10.53 -7.01 -3.63
CA GLY A 124 -11.73 -6.38 -3.06
C GLY A 124 -11.80 -6.62 -1.55
N GLY A 125 -12.41 -5.70 -0.79
CA GLY A 125 -12.39 -5.76 0.67
C GLY A 125 -11.03 -5.33 1.24
N SER A 126 -10.65 -5.95 2.36
CA SER A 126 -9.42 -5.63 3.09
C SER A 126 -8.63 -6.86 3.51
N LEU A 127 -7.31 -6.78 3.36
CA LEU A 127 -6.35 -7.68 4.03
C LEU A 127 -5.61 -6.89 5.11
N THR A 128 -5.66 -7.36 6.35
CA THR A 128 -4.85 -6.84 7.46
C THR A 128 -3.66 -7.77 7.68
N ILE A 129 -2.46 -7.21 7.82
CA ILE A 129 -1.27 -7.95 8.21
C ILE A 129 -0.75 -7.32 9.50
N ASP A 130 -0.93 -8.07 10.59
CA ASP A 130 -0.47 -7.79 11.95
C ASP A 130 0.72 -8.68 12.34
N SER A 131 1.45 -9.16 11.34
CA SER A 131 2.68 -9.93 11.47
C SER A 131 3.88 -9.08 11.08
N VAL A 132 5.08 -9.51 11.47
CA VAL A 132 6.30 -8.87 10.93
C VAL A 132 6.45 -9.25 9.46
N ILE A 133 6.57 -8.27 8.58
CA ILE A 133 6.95 -8.49 7.18
C ILE A 133 8.44 -8.18 7.04
N ALA A 134 9.24 -9.20 6.74
CA ALA A 134 10.70 -9.08 6.63
C ALA A 134 11.20 -9.38 5.21
N GLY A 135 12.49 -9.13 4.97
CA GLY A 135 13.20 -9.49 3.75
C GLY A 135 14.08 -8.38 3.20
N ASN A 136 14.86 -8.69 2.16
CA ASN A 136 15.68 -7.69 1.48
C ASN A 136 14.94 -7.00 0.33
N ASN A 137 13.80 -7.56 -0.08
CA ASN A 137 13.04 -7.07 -1.22
C ASN A 137 12.04 -5.99 -0.82
N GLY A 138 11.39 -5.40 -1.81
CA GLY A 138 10.32 -4.42 -1.61
C GLY A 138 8.95 -5.07 -1.50
N LEU A 139 7.91 -4.24 -1.48
CA LEU A 139 6.51 -4.67 -1.53
C LEU A 139 5.81 -3.92 -2.66
N ILE A 140 5.15 -4.66 -3.55
CA ILE A 140 4.19 -4.10 -4.50
C ILE A 140 2.78 -4.32 -3.93
N LYS A 141 2.11 -3.25 -3.52
CA LYS A 141 0.66 -3.26 -3.25
C LYS A 141 -0.10 -3.02 -4.55
N ASP A 142 -0.94 -3.97 -4.93
CA ASP A 142 -1.83 -3.87 -6.10
C ASP A 142 -3.27 -4.28 -5.74
N GLY A 143 -4.18 -4.18 -6.72
CA GLY A 143 -5.60 -4.43 -6.55
C GLY A 143 -6.33 -3.27 -5.87
N VAL A 144 -7.63 -3.14 -6.17
CA VAL A 144 -8.45 -1.99 -5.78
C VAL A 144 -8.81 -1.95 -4.29
N GLY A 145 -8.61 -3.05 -3.56
CA GLY A 145 -8.90 -3.15 -2.13
C GLY A 145 -7.83 -2.53 -1.24
N THR A 146 -8.06 -2.66 0.07
CA THR A 146 -7.21 -2.09 1.12
C THR A 146 -6.24 -3.12 1.68
N LEU A 147 -4.96 -2.79 1.72
CA LEU A 147 -3.98 -3.50 2.57
C LEU A 147 -3.77 -2.66 3.84
N ALA A 148 -4.02 -3.24 5.00
CA ALA A 148 -3.70 -2.64 6.28
C ALA A 148 -2.45 -3.31 6.87
N LEU A 149 -1.39 -2.55 7.07
CA LEU A 149 -0.17 -2.99 7.74
C LEU A 149 -0.18 -2.44 9.16
N THR A 150 -0.54 -3.29 10.13
CA THR A 150 -0.57 -2.94 11.56
C THR A 150 0.67 -3.43 12.30
N GLY A 151 1.30 -4.50 11.80
CA GLY A 151 2.59 -4.99 12.28
C GLY A 151 3.78 -4.21 11.72
N SER A 152 5.00 -4.61 12.14
CA SER A 152 6.24 -4.02 11.64
C SER A 152 6.64 -4.57 10.28
N SER A 153 6.82 -3.69 9.30
CA SER A 153 7.39 -4.01 7.99
C SER A 153 8.86 -3.61 7.96
N THR A 154 9.73 -4.60 8.17
CA THR A 154 11.19 -4.44 8.35
C THR A 154 12.00 -4.72 7.09
N TYR A 155 11.34 -4.87 5.95
CA TYR A 155 12.02 -5.11 4.68
C TYR A 155 12.76 -3.85 4.17
N ASN A 156 13.85 -4.08 3.44
CA ASN A 156 14.74 -2.99 2.99
C ASN A 156 14.42 -2.44 1.61
N GLY A 157 13.67 -3.16 0.77
CA GLY A 157 13.32 -2.71 -0.58
C GLY A 157 12.20 -1.67 -0.61
N SER A 158 11.87 -1.20 -1.80
CA SER A 158 10.85 -0.14 -1.99
C SER A 158 9.43 -0.61 -1.74
N THR A 159 8.59 0.27 -1.21
CA THR A 159 7.15 0.06 -1.12
C THR A 159 6.46 0.80 -2.26
N GLN A 160 5.82 0.06 -3.17
CA GLN A 160 5.14 0.62 -4.33
C GLN A 160 3.64 0.36 -4.23
N ILE A 161 2.85 1.42 -4.11
CA ILE A 161 1.40 1.36 -4.08
C ILE A 161 0.91 1.67 -5.48
N LYS A 162 0.63 0.61 -6.25
CA LYS A 162 0.20 0.70 -7.65
C LYS A 162 -1.30 0.95 -7.79
N SER A 163 -2.10 0.37 -6.90
CA SER A 163 -3.57 0.48 -6.92
C SER A 163 -4.18 0.26 -5.54
N GLY A 164 -5.39 0.79 -5.37
CA GLY A 164 -6.14 0.75 -4.11
C GLY A 164 -5.47 1.55 -3.00
N SER A 165 -5.65 1.09 -1.77
CA SER A 165 -5.21 1.80 -0.57
C SER A 165 -4.23 0.98 0.26
N LEU A 166 -3.16 1.62 0.73
CA LEU A 166 -2.32 1.15 1.82
C LEU A 166 -2.66 1.93 3.08
N HIS A 167 -3.07 1.24 4.13
CA HIS A 167 -3.27 1.79 5.47
C HIS A 167 -2.09 1.36 6.33
N LEU A 168 -1.25 2.31 6.71
CA LEU A 168 -0.10 2.09 7.57
C LEU A 168 -0.46 2.48 9.00
N ALA A 169 -0.53 1.49 9.90
CA ALA A 169 -0.71 1.70 11.34
C ALA A 169 0.46 1.16 12.16
N GLY A 170 1.25 0.24 11.58
CA GLY A 170 2.53 -0.22 12.12
C GLY A 170 3.70 0.62 11.62
N SER A 171 4.89 0.03 11.61
CA SER A 171 6.12 0.69 11.13
C SER A 171 6.54 0.19 9.74
N LEU A 172 7.18 1.05 8.96
CA LEU A 172 7.69 0.75 7.63
C LEU A 172 9.12 1.27 7.46
N THR A 173 10.10 0.36 7.47
CA THR A 173 11.53 0.71 7.36
C THR A 173 11.98 1.08 5.95
N SER A 174 11.13 0.85 4.95
CA SER A 174 11.43 1.11 3.54
C SER A 174 11.90 2.56 3.33
N SER A 175 13.07 2.72 2.72
CA SER A 175 13.65 4.03 2.41
C SER A 175 13.08 4.67 1.13
N SER A 176 12.24 3.94 0.40
CA SER A 176 11.62 4.42 -0.84
C SER A 176 10.16 3.98 -0.88
N VAL A 177 9.25 4.96 -0.83
CA VAL A 177 7.81 4.72 -0.90
C VAL A 177 7.25 5.47 -2.10
N SER A 178 6.46 4.80 -2.95
CA SER A 178 5.81 5.43 -4.09
C SER A 178 4.30 5.18 -4.11
N ILE A 179 3.54 6.24 -4.38
CA ILE A 179 2.09 6.22 -4.53
C ILE A 179 1.80 6.56 -5.99
N THR A 180 1.24 5.60 -6.73
CA THR A 180 0.87 5.79 -8.13
C THR A 180 -0.43 6.60 -8.22
N SER A 181 -0.65 7.29 -9.35
CA SER A 181 -1.91 8.00 -9.61
C SER A 181 -3.12 7.07 -9.46
N GLY A 182 -4.14 7.54 -8.75
CA GLY A 182 -5.33 6.75 -8.40
C GLY A 182 -5.18 5.84 -7.19
N ALA A 183 -3.98 5.68 -6.63
CA ALA A 183 -3.74 4.94 -5.39
C ALA A 183 -3.64 5.88 -4.18
N SER A 184 -3.73 5.32 -2.96
CA SER A 184 -3.63 6.10 -1.73
C SER A 184 -2.77 5.45 -0.65
N LEU A 185 -2.08 6.29 0.11
CA LEU A 185 -1.46 5.95 1.40
C LEU A 185 -2.16 6.73 2.51
N LEU A 186 -2.68 6.01 3.50
CA LEU A 186 -3.11 6.55 4.78
C LEU A 186 -2.10 6.12 5.84
N ASP A 187 -1.30 7.06 6.33
CA ASP A 187 -0.48 6.85 7.52
C ASP A 187 -1.26 7.26 8.77
N GLN A 188 -1.58 6.26 9.59
CA GLN A 188 -2.42 6.42 10.76
C GLN A 188 -1.62 6.87 11.98
N ASN A 189 -0.37 6.41 12.10
CA ASN A 189 0.38 6.43 13.36
C ASN A 189 1.82 6.97 13.24
N GLY A 190 2.23 7.55 12.10
CA GLY A 190 3.60 8.04 11.92
C GLY A 190 4.58 6.89 11.70
N GLY A 191 4.23 5.97 10.80
CA GLY A 191 4.93 4.71 10.61
C GLY A 191 6.10 4.75 9.63
N LEU A 192 6.30 5.84 8.89
CA LEU A 192 7.33 5.91 7.84
C LEU A 192 8.73 6.04 8.42
N SER A 193 9.72 5.59 7.64
CA SER A 193 11.13 5.77 7.98
C SER A 193 11.53 7.24 7.87
N THR A 194 12.31 7.73 8.84
CA THR A 194 12.93 9.08 8.79
C THR A 194 13.92 9.26 7.64
N THR A 195 14.38 8.16 7.04
CA THR A 195 15.25 8.17 5.85
C THR A 195 14.46 8.03 4.55
N ALA A 196 13.13 7.92 4.61
CA ALA A 196 12.32 7.65 3.44
C ALA A 196 12.31 8.82 2.44
N THR A 197 12.41 8.46 1.17
CA THR A 197 11.95 9.31 0.06
C THR A 197 10.55 8.87 -0.34
N LEU A 198 9.56 9.75 -0.18
CA LEU A 198 8.17 9.50 -0.52
C LEU A 198 7.82 10.19 -1.83
N THR A 199 7.56 9.41 -2.89
CA THR A 199 7.12 9.92 -4.20
C THR A 199 5.61 9.74 -4.35
N ASN A 200 4.87 10.83 -4.44
CA ASN A 200 3.42 10.84 -4.47
C ASN A 200 2.87 11.37 -5.80
N ALA A 201 2.24 10.50 -6.59
CA ALA A 201 1.40 10.85 -7.74
C ALA A 201 -0.09 10.55 -7.48
N GLY A 202 -0.43 9.99 -6.32
CA GLY A 202 -1.79 9.66 -5.88
C GLY A 202 -2.22 10.54 -4.70
N SER A 203 -2.77 9.93 -3.64
CA SER A 203 -3.15 10.64 -2.41
C SER A 203 -2.37 10.13 -1.20
N LEU A 204 -1.89 11.07 -0.39
CA LEU A 204 -1.26 10.83 0.91
C LEU A 204 -2.10 11.51 1.99
N THR A 205 -2.47 10.78 3.04
CA THR A 205 -3.13 11.34 4.23
C THR A 205 -2.36 10.93 5.47
N LEU A 206 -2.13 11.88 6.39
CA LEU A 206 -1.51 11.63 7.69
C LEU A 206 -2.52 11.92 8.80
N ASN A 207 -2.79 10.93 9.66
CA ASN A 207 -3.58 11.16 10.88
C ASN A 207 -2.72 11.52 12.09
N THR A 208 -1.42 11.23 12.02
CA THR A 208 -0.41 11.56 13.03
C THR A 208 0.77 12.23 12.36
N ASN A 209 1.55 13.03 13.10
CA ASN A 209 2.78 13.59 12.58
C ASN A 209 3.75 12.47 12.16
N ASP A 210 4.42 12.66 11.03
CA ASP A 210 5.47 11.77 10.57
C ASP A 210 6.65 12.57 10.01
N THR A 211 7.85 12.00 10.10
CA THR A 211 9.09 12.61 9.60
C THR A 211 9.73 11.71 8.58
N ILE A 212 10.05 12.27 7.41
CA ILE A 212 10.77 11.58 6.34
C ILE A 212 11.95 12.43 5.84
N ALA A 213 12.81 11.87 4.99
CA ALA A 213 13.91 12.63 4.41
C ALA A 213 13.42 13.59 3.33
N SER A 214 12.64 13.09 2.37
CA SER A 214 12.23 13.84 1.18
C SER A 214 10.79 13.51 0.77
N TYR A 215 10.01 14.56 0.52
CA TYR A 215 8.69 14.46 -0.10
C TYR A 215 8.75 14.94 -1.55
N ILE A 216 8.36 14.09 -2.50
CA ILE A 216 8.31 14.44 -3.93
C ILE A 216 6.88 14.22 -4.41
N SER A 217 6.17 15.29 -4.74
CA SER A 217 4.84 15.20 -5.33
C SER A 217 4.91 15.41 -6.84
N ASN A 218 4.40 14.45 -7.62
CA ASN A 218 4.39 14.44 -9.08
C ASN A 218 2.94 14.40 -9.59
N GLY A 219 2.18 15.44 -9.28
CA GLY A 219 0.74 15.47 -9.53
C GLY A 219 -0.10 14.82 -8.43
N GLY A 220 0.53 14.48 -7.30
CA GLY A 220 -0.14 13.91 -6.14
C GLY A 220 -0.77 14.96 -5.24
N THR A 221 -1.60 14.50 -4.32
CA THR A 221 -2.22 15.33 -3.29
C THR A 221 -1.73 14.90 -1.90
N LEU A 222 -1.21 15.83 -1.11
CA LEU A 222 -1.17 15.70 0.34
C LEU A 222 -2.53 16.16 0.87
N THR A 223 -3.39 15.19 1.16
CA THR A 223 -4.77 15.39 1.59
C THR A 223 -4.81 15.89 3.04
N ALA A 224 -5.84 16.66 3.38
CA ALA A 224 -6.05 17.11 4.75
C ALA A 224 -6.27 15.92 5.70
N GLY A 225 -5.37 15.77 6.66
CA GLY A 225 -5.47 14.90 7.81
C GLY A 225 -5.06 15.65 9.07
N ALA A 226 -5.07 14.97 10.22
CA ALA A 226 -4.70 15.59 11.49
C ALA A 226 -3.17 15.72 11.68
N GLY A 227 -2.38 14.97 10.92
CA GLY A 227 -0.93 14.94 11.00
C GLY A 227 -0.22 15.95 10.10
N THR A 228 0.96 16.39 10.54
CA THR A 228 1.91 17.16 9.74
C THR A 228 2.98 16.24 9.16
N LEU A 229 3.25 16.37 7.86
CA LEU A 229 4.40 15.73 7.24
C LEU A 229 5.63 16.62 7.43
N PHE A 230 6.63 16.14 8.16
CA PHE A 230 7.93 16.78 8.30
C PHE A 230 8.92 16.19 7.28
N SER A 231 9.67 17.05 6.59
CA SER A 231 10.74 16.61 5.69
C SER A 231 11.96 17.54 5.66
N THR A 232 13.10 17.06 5.19
CA THR A 232 14.25 17.94 4.92
C THR A 232 14.04 18.70 3.61
N SER A 233 13.45 18.02 2.62
CA SER A 233 13.08 18.64 1.36
C SER A 233 11.68 18.22 0.93
N ALA A 234 11.01 19.14 0.24
CA ALA A 234 9.75 18.89 -0.44
C ALA A 234 9.84 19.47 -1.86
N ALA A 235 9.59 18.63 -2.86
CA ALA A 235 9.46 19.04 -4.25
C ALA A 235 8.01 18.84 -4.71
N LEU A 236 7.30 19.94 -4.95
CA LEU A 236 5.95 19.93 -5.49
C LEU A 236 6.03 20.19 -6.99
N ASN A 237 5.83 19.15 -7.80
CA ASN A 237 5.90 19.25 -9.25
C ASN A 237 4.52 19.43 -9.88
N ASN A 238 4.47 19.48 -11.21
CA ASN A 238 3.26 19.88 -11.92
C ASN A 238 2.04 19.03 -11.53
N GLY A 239 0.94 19.71 -11.21
CA GLY A 239 -0.32 19.12 -10.77
C GLY A 239 -0.38 18.81 -9.28
N SER A 240 0.67 19.08 -8.50
CA SER A 240 0.68 18.77 -7.08
C SER A 240 -0.27 19.66 -6.29
N SER A 241 -0.91 19.07 -5.28
CA SER A 241 -1.73 19.80 -4.32
C SER A 241 -1.34 19.48 -2.88
N VAL A 242 -1.31 20.50 -2.04
CA VAL A 242 -1.14 20.36 -0.59
C VAL A 242 -2.38 20.96 0.07
N ALA A 243 -3.29 20.09 0.50
CA ALA A 243 -4.47 20.41 1.30
C ALA A 243 -4.26 20.15 2.80
N GLY A 244 -3.29 19.31 3.15
CA GLY A 244 -2.88 19.04 4.53
C GLY A 244 -1.82 19.99 5.07
N LEU A 245 -1.07 19.48 6.05
CA LEU A 245 -0.01 20.21 6.74
C LEU A 245 1.36 19.67 6.29
N LEU A 246 2.16 20.53 5.70
CA LEU A 246 3.54 20.24 5.29
C LEU A 246 4.51 21.12 6.07
N ASN A 247 5.55 20.54 6.62
CA ASN A 247 6.66 21.26 7.24
C ASN A 247 7.97 20.75 6.65
N THR A 248 8.75 21.63 6.01
CA THR A 248 9.99 21.23 5.35
C THR A 248 11.10 22.24 5.59
N THR A 249 12.37 21.84 5.50
CA THR A 249 13.46 22.82 5.48
C THR A 249 13.51 23.56 4.14
N THR A 250 13.30 22.84 3.03
CA THR A 250 13.33 23.39 1.67
C THR A 250 12.09 22.97 0.88
N LEU A 251 11.40 23.93 0.29
CA LEU A 251 10.25 23.71 -0.58
C LEU A 251 10.59 24.17 -2.00
N THR A 252 10.49 23.28 -2.98
CA THR A 252 10.56 23.64 -4.40
C THR A 252 9.19 23.46 -5.05
N SER A 253 8.81 24.41 -5.90
CA SER A 253 7.57 24.37 -6.68
C SER A 253 7.89 24.43 -8.17
N ASN A 254 7.34 23.49 -8.94
CA ASN A 254 7.53 23.36 -10.38
C ASN A 254 6.19 23.15 -11.10
N GLY A 255 5.93 23.91 -12.15
CA GLY A 255 4.69 23.82 -12.92
C GLY A 255 3.50 24.41 -12.16
N THR A 256 2.32 23.82 -12.34
CA THR A 256 1.09 24.27 -11.65
C THR A 256 0.98 23.56 -10.31
N VAL A 257 1.05 24.31 -9.20
CA VAL A 257 0.96 23.77 -7.83
C VAL A 257 -0.10 24.52 -7.04
N LEU A 258 -0.93 23.80 -6.30
CA LEU A 258 -1.96 24.37 -5.43
C LEU A 258 -1.66 24.11 -3.95
N LEU A 259 -1.48 25.17 -3.16
CA LEU A 259 -1.46 25.11 -1.71
C LEU A 259 -2.83 25.58 -1.17
N SER A 260 -3.66 24.65 -0.72
CA SER A 260 -4.94 24.92 -0.06
C SER A 260 -4.91 24.67 1.45
N GLY A 261 -3.94 23.89 1.92
CA GLY A 261 -3.60 23.71 3.33
C GLY A 261 -2.49 24.66 3.78
N THR A 262 -1.66 24.19 4.71
CA THR A 262 -0.52 24.98 5.23
C THR A 262 0.79 24.31 4.86
N ALA A 263 1.71 25.08 4.26
CA ALA A 263 3.10 24.68 4.11
C ALA A 263 3.99 25.63 4.92
N THR A 264 4.79 25.08 5.82
CA THR A 264 5.87 25.78 6.52
C THR A 264 7.20 25.37 5.88
N ALA A 265 8.04 26.34 5.52
CA ALA A 265 9.33 26.08 4.90
C ALA A 265 10.42 27.00 5.47
N GLY A 266 11.65 26.51 5.64
CA GLY A 266 12.78 27.42 5.87
C GLY A 266 13.09 28.26 4.64
N SER A 267 12.95 27.67 3.45
CA SER A 267 13.01 28.40 2.17
C SER A 267 12.06 27.81 1.15
N THR A 268 11.50 28.66 0.30
CA THR A 268 10.63 28.29 -0.82
C THR A 268 11.20 28.83 -2.12
N SER A 269 11.40 27.95 -3.10
CA SER A 269 11.85 28.30 -4.44
C SER A 269 10.79 27.90 -5.47
N ILE A 270 10.18 28.89 -6.11
CA ILE A 270 9.26 28.68 -7.23
C ILE A 270 10.08 28.75 -8.51
N GLN A 271 10.41 27.57 -9.04
CA GLN A 271 11.39 27.45 -10.14
C GLN A 271 10.74 27.55 -11.52
N SER A 272 9.47 27.15 -11.64
CA SER A 272 8.71 27.23 -12.89
C SER A 272 7.22 27.24 -12.62
N GLY A 273 6.43 27.76 -13.57
CA GLY A 273 4.98 27.74 -13.52
C GLY A 273 4.38 28.65 -12.45
N THR A 274 3.31 28.22 -11.80
CA THR A 274 2.55 29.01 -10.83
C THR A 274 2.30 28.21 -9.56
N LEU A 275 2.77 28.75 -8.43
CA LEU A 275 2.31 28.35 -7.12
C LEU A 275 1.08 29.19 -6.76
N THR A 276 -0.06 28.54 -6.58
CA THR A 276 -1.32 29.19 -6.18
C THR A 276 -1.58 28.95 -4.71
N LEU A 277 -1.81 30.02 -3.94
CA LEU A 277 -2.17 29.95 -2.54
C LEU A 277 -3.67 30.21 -2.37
N SER A 278 -4.35 29.23 -1.79
CA SER A 278 -5.69 29.37 -1.18
C SER A 278 -5.64 29.05 0.31
N GLY A 279 -4.57 28.41 0.78
CA GLY A 279 -4.20 28.30 2.19
C GLY A 279 -3.00 29.18 2.54
N ALA A 280 -2.13 28.71 3.43
CA ALA A 280 -1.02 29.49 3.99
C ALA A 280 0.35 28.94 3.60
N LEU A 281 1.23 29.81 3.12
CA LEU A 281 2.67 29.55 2.98
C LEU A 281 3.40 30.38 4.04
N ILE A 282 4.09 29.69 4.95
CA ILE A 282 4.94 30.32 5.98
C ILE A 282 6.38 30.00 5.60
N SER A 283 7.16 31.01 5.18
CA SER A 283 8.52 30.80 4.68
C SER A 283 9.44 31.96 5.03
N ASP A 284 10.65 31.67 5.51
CA ASP A 284 11.63 32.73 5.85
C ASP A 284 12.16 33.41 4.59
N VAL A 285 12.31 32.64 3.50
CA VAL A 285 12.82 33.12 2.22
C VAL A 285 11.97 32.57 1.08
N VAL A 286 11.42 33.45 0.25
CA VAL A 286 10.71 33.07 -0.99
C VAL A 286 11.48 33.60 -2.20
N GLY A 287 11.98 32.68 -3.02
CA GLY A 287 12.61 32.97 -4.31
C GLY A 287 11.69 32.59 -5.46
N ILE A 288 11.51 33.50 -6.42
CA ILE A 288 10.70 33.27 -7.64
C ILE A 288 11.63 33.41 -8.84
N ALA A 289 11.78 32.32 -9.60
CA ALA A 289 12.60 32.32 -10.80
C ALA A 289 11.95 33.14 -11.94
N THR A 290 12.76 33.60 -12.90
CA THR A 290 12.26 34.30 -14.09
C THR A 290 11.23 33.45 -14.82
N GLY A 291 10.02 34.00 -15.02
CA GLY A 291 8.91 33.31 -15.69
C GLY A 291 8.07 32.41 -14.78
N ALA A 292 8.42 32.29 -13.49
CA ALA A 292 7.55 31.68 -12.48
C ALA A 292 6.65 32.73 -11.82
N SER A 293 5.61 32.29 -11.12
CA SER A 293 4.66 33.17 -10.44
C SER A 293 4.17 32.60 -9.11
N LEU A 294 3.93 33.49 -8.16
CA LEU A 294 3.18 33.23 -6.94
C LEU A 294 1.85 33.97 -7.05
N LEU A 295 0.74 33.23 -6.98
CA LEU A 295 -0.60 33.79 -6.99
C LEU A 295 -1.24 33.55 -5.63
N ASP A 296 -1.37 34.60 -4.82
CA ASP A 296 -2.18 34.53 -3.60
C ASP A 296 -3.64 34.90 -3.90
N GLN A 297 -4.55 33.97 -3.64
CA GLN A 297 -5.99 34.17 -3.80
C GLN A 297 -6.64 34.81 -2.58
N ASN A 298 -5.93 34.86 -1.44
CA ASN A 298 -6.41 35.44 -0.20
C ASN A 298 -6.05 36.93 -0.06
N GLY A 299 -5.20 37.46 -0.94
CA GLY A 299 -4.87 38.88 -1.04
C GLY A 299 -3.95 39.42 0.06
N GLY A 300 -3.15 38.56 0.69
CA GLY A 300 -2.21 38.89 1.77
C GLY A 300 -0.76 39.07 1.32
#